data_AF-A0AAP1C7G6-F1
#
_entry.id   AF-A0AAP1C7G6-F1
#
_cell.length_a   1.000
_cell.length_b   1.000
_cell.length_c   1.000
_cell.angle_alpha   90.00
_cell.angle_beta   90.00
_cell.angle_gamma   90.00
#
_symmetry.space_group_name_H-M   'P 1'
#
loop_
_entity.id
_entity.type
_entity.pdbx_description
1 polymer ?
#
loop_
_entity_poly.entity_id
_entity_poly.type
_entity_poly.pdbx_seq_one_letter_code
_entity_poly.pdbx_strand_id
1 'polypeptide(L)'
;MVPGYVYVLVNPSMPGLIKIGRTLRDARTRARELSSTGVPTPFQVAFELFAEQHEALEAKVHLALTDFRVDAAREFFRYPLDKAIALLLDLAEPSQSPAAQYVAEDVTQRLREKYPAYLRSDIAAVRIVQMPGRVWLEITTEEERAGYLVDQIVRRTDLAFIADTDEPFFRPKDEVRLNSEKLVSDYDTYSIVTTTDLFHDEACRHIEREHHAERRHLACR
;
A
#
# COMPACT_ATOMS: atom_id res chain seq x y z
N MET A 1 -0.49 -17.92 10.43
CA MET A 1 -1.86 -17.38 10.38
C MET A 1 -2.49 -17.89 9.10
N VAL A 2 -3.71 -18.42 9.17
CA VAL A 2 -4.40 -18.97 7.97
C VAL A 2 -5.34 -17.89 7.46
N PRO A 3 -5.20 -17.45 6.20
CA PRO A 3 -6.11 -16.45 5.63
C PRO A 3 -7.52 -17.02 5.48
N GLY A 4 -8.52 -16.15 5.51
CA GLY A 4 -9.93 -16.55 5.46
C GLY A 4 -10.83 -15.41 5.01
N TYR A 5 -12.13 -15.59 5.20
CA TYR A 5 -13.15 -14.64 4.76
C TYR A 5 -13.99 -14.15 5.94
N VAL A 6 -14.34 -12.88 5.92
CA VAL A 6 -15.42 -12.29 6.73
C VAL A 6 -16.60 -12.03 5.79
N TYR A 7 -17.80 -12.46 6.17
CA TYR A 7 -18.99 -12.37 5.33
C TYR A 7 -20.13 -11.65 6.04
N VAL A 8 -21.05 -11.10 5.23
CA VAL A 8 -22.34 -10.57 5.65
C VAL A 8 -23.44 -11.41 5.01
N LEU A 9 -24.26 -12.04 5.83
CA LEU A 9 -25.43 -12.80 5.40
C LEU A 9 -26.72 -12.01 5.63
N VAL A 10 -27.64 -12.16 4.70
CA VAL A 10 -29.02 -11.66 4.80
C VAL A 10 -30.01 -12.80 4.67
N ASN A 11 -31.22 -12.60 5.18
CA ASN A 11 -32.28 -13.59 5.12
C ASN A 11 -33.60 -12.89 4.72
N PRO A 12 -34.26 -13.32 3.63
CA PRO A 12 -35.54 -12.72 3.22
C PRO A 12 -36.62 -12.74 4.30
N SER A 13 -36.61 -13.75 5.18
CA SER A 13 -37.55 -13.86 6.31
C SER A 13 -37.14 -13.05 7.55
N MET A 14 -36.00 -12.35 7.51
CA MET A 14 -35.51 -11.51 8.60
C MET A 14 -35.12 -10.12 8.06
N PRO A 15 -36.08 -9.32 7.56
CA PRO A 15 -35.78 -8.03 6.97
C PRO A 15 -35.17 -7.06 7.99
N GLY A 16 -34.14 -6.33 7.57
CA GLY A 16 -33.42 -5.38 8.42
C GLY A 16 -32.42 -6.01 9.40
N LEU A 17 -32.24 -7.34 9.36
CA LEU A 17 -31.21 -8.05 10.12
C LEU A 17 -30.12 -8.57 9.19
N ILE A 18 -28.88 -8.35 9.60
CA ILE A 18 -27.68 -8.92 8.97
C ILE A 18 -26.97 -9.82 9.96
N LYS A 19 -26.33 -10.88 9.45
CA LYS A 19 -25.41 -11.72 10.22
C LYS A 19 -24.00 -11.52 9.71
N ILE A 20 -23.08 -11.18 10.61
CA ILE A 20 -21.66 -11.02 10.26
C ILE A 20 -20.90 -12.17 10.90
N GLY A 21 -20.08 -12.86 10.12
CA GLY A 21 -19.27 -13.95 10.63
C GLY A 21 -18.06 -14.21 9.76
N ARG A 22 -17.30 -15.25 10.11
CA ARG A 22 -16.07 -15.63 9.43
C ARG A 22 -16.04 -17.10 9.02
N THR A 23 -15.15 -17.42 8.09
CA THR A 23 -14.91 -18.78 7.60
C THR A 23 -13.51 -18.90 7.01
N LEU A 24 -12.89 -20.07 7.17
CA LEU A 24 -11.65 -20.43 6.46
C LEU A 24 -11.93 -21.02 5.06
N ARG A 25 -13.20 -21.32 4.78
CA ARG A 25 -13.72 -21.94 3.55
C ARG A 25 -14.63 -20.96 2.81
N ASP A 26 -15.22 -21.37 1.70
CA ASP A 26 -16.22 -20.60 0.94
C ASP A 26 -17.43 -20.15 1.79
N ALA A 27 -17.82 -18.86 1.70
CA ALA A 27 -18.92 -18.30 2.49
C ALA A 27 -20.28 -18.86 2.09
N ARG A 28 -20.47 -19.28 0.82
CA ARG A 28 -21.73 -19.90 0.37
C ARG A 28 -21.96 -21.25 1.05
N THR A 29 -20.91 -22.04 1.21
CA THR A 29 -20.94 -23.29 1.97
C THR A 29 -21.36 -23.03 3.41
N ARG A 30 -20.80 -21.99 4.04
CA ARG A 30 -21.17 -21.61 5.41
C ARG A 30 -22.62 -21.10 5.52
N ALA A 31 -23.10 -20.34 4.56
CA ALA A 31 -24.49 -19.88 4.50
C ALA A 31 -25.48 -21.07 4.42
N ARG A 32 -25.15 -22.12 3.66
CA ARG A 32 -25.94 -23.37 3.59
C ARG A 32 -25.95 -24.12 4.92
N GLU A 33 -24.79 -24.27 5.56
CA GLU A 33 -24.70 -24.92 6.89
C GLU A 33 -25.55 -24.22 7.95
N LEU A 34 -25.66 -22.89 7.87
CA LEU A 34 -26.45 -22.07 8.79
C LEU A 34 -27.95 -22.04 8.47
N SER A 35 -28.36 -22.50 7.29
CA SER A 35 -29.75 -22.55 6.83
C SER A 35 -30.44 -23.83 7.28
N SER A 36 -30.46 -24.08 8.59
CA SER A 36 -31.05 -25.28 9.21
C SER A 36 -32.57 -25.15 9.40
N THR A 37 -33.21 -26.21 9.93
CA THR A 37 -34.67 -26.29 10.16
C THR A 37 -35.22 -25.18 11.07
N GLY A 38 -34.36 -24.47 11.81
CA GLY A 38 -34.73 -23.31 12.65
C GLY A 38 -34.76 -21.97 11.91
N VAL A 39 -34.51 -21.93 10.60
CA VAL A 39 -34.44 -20.69 9.81
C VAL A 39 -35.49 -20.75 8.68
N PRO A 40 -36.47 -19.83 8.61
CA PRO A 40 -37.60 -19.96 7.68
C PRO A 40 -37.23 -19.95 6.19
N THR A 41 -36.18 -19.21 5.82
CA THR A 41 -35.61 -19.21 4.46
C THR A 41 -34.09 -19.29 4.53
N PRO A 42 -33.41 -19.78 3.48
CA PRO A 42 -31.95 -19.89 3.51
C PRO A 42 -31.27 -18.51 3.58
N PHE A 43 -30.12 -18.47 4.24
CA PHE A 43 -29.24 -17.30 4.22
C PHE A 43 -28.62 -17.12 2.83
N GLN A 44 -28.48 -15.85 2.45
CA GLN A 44 -27.79 -15.44 1.23
C GLN A 44 -26.54 -14.65 1.61
N VAL A 45 -25.43 -14.92 0.92
CA VAL A 45 -24.21 -14.14 1.06
C VAL A 45 -24.43 -12.82 0.35
N ALA A 46 -24.57 -11.74 1.10
CA ALA A 46 -24.71 -10.40 0.55
C ALA A 46 -23.34 -9.80 0.21
N PHE A 47 -22.31 -10.13 1.01
CA PHE A 47 -20.95 -9.68 0.82
C PHE A 47 -19.96 -10.65 1.49
N GLU A 48 -18.76 -10.77 0.93
CA GLU A 48 -17.63 -11.47 1.54
C GLU A 48 -16.33 -10.73 1.22
N LEU A 49 -15.40 -10.74 2.17
CA LEU A 49 -14.09 -10.11 2.03
C LEU A 49 -13.00 -11.08 2.49
N PHE A 50 -11.99 -11.25 1.66
CA PHE A 50 -10.78 -11.99 2.00
C PHE A 50 -9.88 -11.14 2.91
N ALA A 51 -9.44 -11.73 4.02
CA ALA A 51 -8.56 -11.06 4.99
C ALA A 51 -7.53 -12.04 5.58
N GLU A 52 -6.26 -11.62 5.62
CA GLU A 52 -5.19 -12.38 6.27
C GLU A 52 -5.42 -12.54 7.78
N GLN A 53 -6.01 -11.51 8.40
CA GLN A 53 -6.35 -11.46 9.83
C GLN A 53 -7.87 -11.44 10.03
N HIS A 54 -8.59 -12.37 9.38
CA HIS A 54 -10.06 -12.42 9.41
C HIS A 54 -10.67 -12.51 10.83
N GLU A 55 -9.96 -13.08 11.80
CA GLU A 55 -10.41 -13.12 13.21
C GLU A 55 -10.39 -11.74 13.85
N ALA A 56 -9.30 -10.99 13.64
CA ALA A 56 -9.17 -9.63 14.16
C ALA A 56 -10.17 -8.69 13.48
N LEU A 57 -10.36 -8.83 12.17
CA LEU A 57 -11.33 -8.04 11.41
C LEU A 57 -12.77 -8.28 11.89
N GLU A 58 -13.17 -9.54 12.06
CA GLU A 58 -14.49 -9.88 12.57
C GLU A 58 -14.73 -9.28 13.97
N ALA A 59 -13.77 -9.44 14.88
CA ALA A 59 -13.87 -8.89 16.23
C ALA A 59 -14.01 -7.36 16.22
N LYS A 60 -13.29 -6.65 15.35
CA LYS A 60 -13.41 -5.19 15.18
C LYS A 60 -14.81 -4.79 14.70
N VAL A 61 -15.34 -5.48 13.69
CA VAL A 61 -16.67 -5.20 13.14
C VAL A 61 -17.75 -5.47 14.18
N HIS A 62 -17.64 -6.57 14.93
CA HIS A 62 -18.57 -6.89 16.01
C HIS A 62 -18.52 -5.84 17.13
N LEU A 63 -17.32 -5.36 17.49
CA LEU A 63 -17.16 -4.30 18.48
C LEU A 63 -17.80 -3.00 18.01
N ALA A 64 -17.54 -2.59 16.76
CA ALA A 64 -18.11 -1.38 16.16
C ALA A 64 -19.65 -1.43 16.06
N LEU A 65 -20.24 -2.62 15.94
CA LEU A 65 -21.68 -2.82 15.82
C LEU A 65 -22.34 -3.30 17.12
N THR A 66 -21.65 -3.20 18.26
CA THR A 66 -22.15 -3.69 19.56
C THR A 66 -23.54 -3.12 19.89
N ASP A 67 -23.75 -1.81 19.66
CA ASP A 67 -25.03 -1.14 19.94
C ASP A 67 -26.18 -1.58 19.01
N PHE A 68 -25.85 -2.14 17.85
CA PHE A 68 -26.83 -2.65 16.88
C PHE A 68 -27.08 -4.15 17.02
N ARG A 69 -26.40 -4.81 17.95
CA ARG A 69 -26.50 -6.25 18.16
C ARG A 69 -27.83 -6.61 18.81
N VAL A 70 -28.56 -7.55 18.21
CA VAL A 70 -29.90 -7.95 18.67
C VAL A 70 -29.84 -8.82 19.94
N ASP A 71 -28.82 -9.67 20.03
CA ASP A 71 -28.63 -10.61 21.12
C ASP A 71 -27.13 -10.77 21.38
N ALA A 72 -26.70 -10.64 22.64
CA ALA A 72 -25.28 -10.72 23.00
C ALA A 72 -24.64 -12.08 22.71
N ALA A 73 -25.42 -13.17 22.70
CA ALA A 73 -24.96 -14.52 22.40
C ALA A 73 -25.01 -14.84 20.89
N ARG A 74 -25.55 -13.95 20.04
CA ARG A 74 -25.68 -14.20 18.60
C ARG A 74 -25.08 -13.09 17.76
N GLU A 75 -24.60 -13.41 16.56
CA GLU A 75 -23.90 -12.45 15.68
C GLU A 75 -24.87 -11.79 14.69
N PHE A 76 -26.04 -11.34 15.18
CA PHE A 76 -27.06 -10.66 14.38
C PHE A 76 -27.13 -9.19 14.76
N PHE A 77 -27.18 -8.34 13.75
CA PHE A 77 -27.17 -6.89 13.89
C PHE A 77 -28.33 -6.28 13.14
N ARG A 78 -29.03 -5.32 13.77
CA ARG A 78 -30.03 -4.48 13.10
C ARG A 78 -29.32 -3.27 12.52
N TYR A 79 -28.71 -3.46 11.35
CA TYR A 79 -27.88 -2.45 10.71
C TYR A 79 -28.06 -2.49 9.18
N PRO A 80 -28.09 -1.34 8.47
CA PRO A 80 -28.23 -1.30 7.03
C PRO A 80 -27.07 -2.04 6.33
N LEU A 81 -27.40 -2.84 5.31
CA LEU A 81 -26.43 -3.69 4.60
C LEU A 81 -25.33 -2.87 3.93
N ASP A 82 -25.71 -1.80 3.22
CA ASP A 82 -24.80 -0.85 2.57
C ASP A 82 -23.77 -0.28 3.55
N LYS A 83 -24.23 0.15 4.72
CA LYS A 83 -23.36 0.68 5.78
C LYS A 83 -22.49 -0.42 6.41
N ALA A 84 -23.00 -1.64 6.52
CA ALA A 84 -22.24 -2.77 7.05
C ALA A 84 -21.06 -3.12 6.13
N ILE A 85 -21.30 -3.12 4.81
CA ILE A 85 -20.28 -3.35 3.79
C ILE A 85 -19.22 -2.24 3.85
N ALA A 86 -19.65 -0.97 3.89
CA ALA A 86 -18.74 0.16 3.99
C ALA A 86 -17.87 0.09 5.26
N LEU A 87 -18.46 -0.23 6.41
CA LEU A 87 -17.74 -0.40 7.67
C LEU A 87 -16.74 -1.57 7.61
N LEU A 88 -17.13 -2.68 6.99
CA LEU A 88 -16.25 -3.85 6.86
C LEU A 88 -15.05 -3.51 5.96
N LEU A 89 -15.27 -2.81 4.85
CA LEU A 89 -14.19 -2.32 3.99
C LEU A 89 -13.26 -1.35 4.75
N ASP A 90 -13.81 -0.38 5.47
CA ASP A 90 -13.05 0.61 6.26
C ASP A 90 -12.21 -0.05 7.39
N LEU A 91 -12.75 -1.07 8.05
CA LEU A 91 -12.03 -1.81 9.10
C LEU A 91 -11.05 -2.86 8.56
N ALA A 92 -11.26 -3.31 7.32
CA ALA A 92 -10.38 -4.24 6.63
C ALA A 92 -9.24 -3.53 5.91
N GLU A 93 -9.45 -2.27 5.52
CA GLU A 93 -8.33 -1.37 5.33
C GLU A 93 -7.49 -1.42 6.60
N PRO A 94 -6.17 -1.58 6.49
CA PRO A 94 -5.31 -1.71 7.64
C PRO A 94 -5.49 -0.48 8.53
N SER A 95 -6.29 -0.63 9.58
CA SER A 95 -6.35 0.29 10.70
C SER A 95 -4.90 0.57 11.05
N GLN A 96 -4.49 1.83 10.98
CA GLN A 96 -3.18 2.26 11.43
C GLN A 96 -2.98 1.78 12.87
N SER A 97 -2.31 0.63 13.03
CA SER A 97 -1.88 0.03 14.28
C SER A 97 -0.41 -0.36 14.08
N PRO A 98 0.46 -0.12 15.08
CA PRO A 98 1.87 0.15 14.90
C PRO A 98 2.72 -1.13 14.71
N ALA A 99 2.53 -1.81 13.58
CA ALA A 99 3.45 -2.85 13.11
C ALA A 99 3.80 -2.65 11.63
N ALA A 100 4.02 -1.38 11.26
CA ALA A 100 4.91 -0.87 10.22
C ALA A 100 4.38 0.51 9.84
N GLN A 101 4.97 1.56 10.42
CA GLN A 101 4.70 2.92 9.99
C GLN A 101 5.20 3.03 8.55
N TYR A 102 4.32 2.70 7.60
CA TYR A 102 4.53 2.93 6.19
C TYR A 102 4.38 4.43 6.00
N VAL A 103 5.51 5.12 5.90
CA VAL A 103 5.52 6.57 5.69
C VAL A 103 6.11 6.80 4.31
N ALA A 104 5.31 7.41 3.43
CA ALA A 104 5.75 7.77 2.10
C ALA A 104 5.83 9.30 2.00
N GLU A 105 6.91 9.81 1.44
CA GLU A 105 7.06 11.21 1.09
C GLU A 105 7.24 11.37 -0.40
N ASP A 106 6.39 12.18 -1.01
CA ASP A 106 6.45 12.50 -2.43
C ASP A 106 7.46 13.61 -2.69
N VAL A 107 8.48 13.31 -3.49
CA VAL A 107 9.55 14.24 -3.85
C VAL A 107 9.48 14.66 -5.31
N THR A 108 8.43 14.28 -6.03
CA THR A 108 8.31 14.45 -7.49
C THR A 108 8.46 15.90 -7.91
N GLN A 109 7.72 16.81 -7.27
CA GLN A 109 7.77 18.23 -7.60
C GLN A 109 9.16 18.82 -7.37
N ARG A 110 9.78 18.52 -6.22
CA ARG A 110 11.12 19.00 -5.86
C ARG A 110 12.18 18.52 -6.86
N LEU A 111 12.08 17.27 -7.32
CA LEU A 111 12.97 16.72 -8.34
C LEU A 111 12.73 17.34 -9.73
N ARG A 112 11.47 17.61 -10.10
CA ARG A 112 11.14 18.32 -11.36
C ARG A 112 11.66 19.76 -11.36
N GLU A 113 11.58 20.45 -10.23
CA GLU A 113 12.11 21.81 -10.08
C GLU A 113 13.65 21.84 -10.11
N LYS A 114 14.32 20.87 -9.47
CA LYS A 114 15.78 20.78 -9.42
C LYS A 114 16.39 20.28 -10.72
N TYR A 115 15.75 19.31 -11.38
CA TYR A 115 16.28 18.60 -12.56
C TYR A 115 15.29 18.60 -13.75
N PRO A 116 14.77 19.75 -14.19
CA PRO A 116 13.74 19.80 -15.24
C PRO A 116 14.24 19.27 -16.58
N ALA A 117 15.55 19.38 -16.85
CA ALA A 117 16.18 18.95 -18.08
C ALA A 117 16.69 17.51 -18.05
N TYR A 118 16.68 16.82 -16.90
CA TYR A 118 17.27 15.49 -16.73
C TYR A 118 16.26 14.42 -16.31
N LEU A 119 15.22 14.79 -15.56
CA LEU A 119 14.20 13.83 -15.10
C LEU A 119 13.45 13.24 -16.29
N ARG A 120 13.25 11.91 -16.29
CA ARG A 120 12.48 11.27 -17.36
C ARG A 120 11.04 11.77 -17.37
N SER A 121 10.51 12.02 -18.57
CA SER A 121 9.17 12.56 -18.77
C SER A 121 8.04 11.58 -18.48
N ASP A 122 8.33 10.28 -18.50
CA ASP A 122 7.37 9.20 -18.21
C ASP A 122 7.19 8.95 -16.71
N ILE A 123 7.97 9.62 -15.84
CA ILE A 123 7.83 9.51 -14.39
C ILE A 123 6.61 10.33 -13.93
N ALA A 124 5.58 9.59 -13.51
CA ALA A 124 4.38 10.14 -12.90
C ALA A 124 4.64 10.56 -11.44
N ALA A 125 5.38 9.74 -10.68
CA ALA A 125 5.70 10.02 -9.28
C ALA A 125 7.02 9.39 -8.81
N VAL A 126 7.68 10.05 -7.86
CA VAL A 126 8.86 9.56 -7.13
C VAL A 126 8.62 9.75 -5.64
N ARG A 127 8.74 8.67 -4.87
CA ARG A 127 8.51 8.69 -3.42
C ARG A 127 9.62 8.00 -2.65
N ILE A 128 9.98 8.57 -1.52
CA ILE A 128 10.72 7.84 -0.48
C ILE A 128 9.69 7.13 0.39
N VAL A 129 9.78 5.81 0.45
CA VAL A 129 8.86 4.95 1.18
C VAL A 129 9.63 4.26 2.31
N GLN A 130 9.27 4.55 3.55
CA GLN A 130 9.88 3.94 4.72
C GLN A 130 8.97 2.94 5.38
N MET A 131 9.56 1.81 5.77
CA MET A 131 8.97 0.78 6.62
C MET A 131 9.98 0.45 7.73
N PRO A 132 9.59 -0.17 8.86
CA PRO A 132 10.55 -0.53 9.89
C PRO A 132 11.71 -1.34 9.32
N GLY A 133 12.93 -0.79 9.45
CA GLY A 133 14.15 -1.42 8.98
C GLY A 133 14.46 -1.31 7.49
N ARG A 134 13.63 -0.63 6.67
CA ARG A 134 13.92 -0.41 5.24
C ARG A 134 13.50 0.98 4.74
N VAL A 135 14.27 1.49 3.78
CA VAL A 135 13.92 2.68 2.99
C VAL A 135 13.90 2.27 1.54
N TRP A 136 12.84 2.61 0.82
CA TRP A 136 12.65 2.30 -0.58
C TRP A 136 12.53 3.57 -1.39
N LEU A 137 13.07 3.56 -2.60
CA LEU A 137 12.73 4.51 -3.64
C LEU A 137 11.64 3.90 -4.52
N GLU A 138 10.47 4.51 -4.50
CA GLU A 138 9.35 4.16 -5.36
C GLU A 138 9.31 5.11 -6.55
N ILE A 139 9.38 4.57 -7.76
CA ILE A 139 9.21 5.32 -9.01
C ILE A 139 7.98 4.74 -9.71
N THR A 140 7.02 5.61 -9.99
CA THR A 140 5.83 5.29 -10.79
C THR A 140 6.01 5.90 -12.17
N THR A 141 5.97 5.08 -13.21
CA THR A 141 6.01 5.53 -14.61
C THR A 141 4.68 5.24 -15.30
N GLU A 142 4.35 6.07 -16.29
CA GLU A 142 3.16 5.92 -17.11
C GLU A 142 3.57 5.79 -18.58
N GLU A 143 3.08 4.72 -19.23
CA GLU A 143 3.29 4.46 -20.65
C GLU A 143 1.95 4.50 -21.39
N GLU A 144 1.81 5.41 -22.35
CA GLU A 144 0.64 5.44 -23.22
C GLU A 144 0.68 4.30 -24.24
N ARG A 145 -0.42 3.54 -24.28
CA ARG A 145 -0.71 2.52 -25.27
C ARG A 145 -1.98 2.85 -26.03
N ALA A 146 -1.89 2.77 -27.35
CA ALA A 146 -3.04 2.93 -28.25
C ALA A 146 -3.87 4.22 -28.03
N GLY A 147 -3.26 5.32 -27.56
CA GLY A 147 -3.86 6.66 -27.48
C GLY A 147 -4.96 6.88 -26.42
N TYR A 148 -5.42 5.84 -25.72
CA TYR A 148 -6.40 5.95 -24.63
C TYR A 148 -6.16 4.98 -23.48
N LEU A 149 -5.14 4.12 -23.57
CA LEU A 149 -4.78 3.16 -22.54
C LEU A 149 -3.48 3.62 -21.91
N VAL A 150 -3.40 3.67 -20.58
CA VAL A 150 -2.18 4.07 -19.87
C VAL A 150 -1.79 2.92 -18.95
N ASP A 151 -0.62 2.34 -19.20
CA ASP A 151 -0.02 1.35 -18.30
C ASP A 151 0.77 2.09 -17.24
N GLN A 152 0.48 1.83 -15.96
CA GLN A 152 1.22 2.40 -14.85
C GLN A 152 2.10 1.32 -14.21
N ILE A 153 3.41 1.58 -14.14
CA ILE A 153 4.40 0.64 -13.60
C ILE A 153 5.01 1.27 -12.34
N VAL A 154 4.87 0.56 -11.22
CA VAL A 154 5.48 0.97 -9.94
C VAL A 154 6.70 0.10 -9.67
N ARG A 155 7.87 0.71 -9.62
CA ARG A 155 9.13 0.05 -9.23
C ARG A 155 9.56 0.53 -7.85
N ARG A 156 9.89 -0.41 -6.98
CA ARG A 156 10.47 -0.14 -5.65
C ARG A 156 11.88 -0.70 -5.59
N THR A 157 12.84 0.15 -5.30
CA THR A 157 14.24 -0.23 -5.10
C THR A 157 14.59 -0.02 -3.64
N ASP A 158 15.07 -1.07 -2.97
CA ASP A 158 15.57 -0.97 -1.58
C ASP A 158 16.82 -0.08 -1.59
N LEU A 159 16.86 0.98 -0.79
CA LEU A 159 17.97 1.94 -0.76
C LEU A 159 19.10 1.52 0.18
N ALA A 160 18.97 0.39 0.89
CA ALA A 160 20.01 -0.11 1.79
C ALA A 160 21.35 -0.44 1.09
N PHE A 161 21.37 -0.62 -0.24
CA PHE A 161 22.63 -0.83 -0.99
C PHE A 161 23.46 0.45 -1.11
N ILE A 162 22.85 1.62 -0.94
CA ILE A 162 23.55 2.90 -0.95
C ILE A 162 24.07 3.12 0.47
N ALA A 163 25.36 2.85 0.66
CA ALA A 163 26.04 3.00 1.94
C ALA A 163 27.12 4.08 1.83
N ASP A 164 27.24 4.88 2.87
CA ASP A 164 28.41 5.73 3.09
C ASP A 164 29.17 5.13 4.26
N THR A 165 30.37 4.62 4.00
CA THR A 165 31.13 3.78 4.94
C THR A 165 30.41 2.48 5.33
N ASP A 166 30.31 2.14 6.63
CA ASP A 166 29.70 0.91 7.16
C ASP A 166 28.20 1.06 7.47
N GLU A 167 27.61 2.24 7.24
CA GLU A 167 26.19 2.50 7.51
C GLU A 167 25.42 2.88 6.24
N PRO A 168 24.12 2.49 6.12
CA PRO A 168 23.29 2.92 5.01
C PRO A 168 23.17 4.45 4.96
N PHE A 169 23.30 5.03 3.77
CA PHE A 169 23.10 6.45 3.53
C PHE A 169 21.64 6.85 3.85
N PHE A 170 20.70 6.04 3.37
CA PHE A 170 19.27 6.14 3.69
C PHE A 170 18.92 5.25 4.89
N ARG A 171 18.78 5.85 6.07
CA ARG A 171 18.63 5.11 7.32
C ARG A 171 17.15 4.90 7.64
N PRO A 172 16.71 3.67 7.90
CA PRO A 172 15.32 3.41 8.31
C PRO A 172 14.92 4.02 9.65
N LYS A 173 15.90 4.42 10.47
CA LYS A 173 15.67 5.07 11.77
C LYS A 173 15.45 6.58 11.65
N ASP A 174 15.83 7.18 10.52
CA ASP A 174 15.64 8.61 10.28
C ASP A 174 14.19 8.88 9.89
N GLU A 175 13.72 10.12 10.12
CA GLU A 175 12.42 10.57 9.61
C GLU A 175 12.39 10.50 8.07
N VAL A 176 11.21 10.22 7.51
CA VAL A 176 11.01 10.09 6.05
C VAL A 176 11.47 11.33 5.31
N ARG A 177 11.22 12.49 5.93
CA ARG A 177 11.59 13.79 5.42
C ARG A 177 13.08 13.99 5.36
N LEU A 178 13.82 13.48 6.33
CA LEU A 178 15.29 13.55 6.28
C LEU A 178 15.82 12.69 5.13
N ASN A 179 15.27 11.50 4.92
CA ASN A 179 15.67 10.66 3.78
C ASN A 179 15.22 11.23 2.42
N SER A 180 14.09 11.93 2.38
CA SER A 180 13.63 12.68 1.20
C SER A 180 14.58 13.83 0.88
N GLU A 181 14.99 14.59 1.90
CA GLU A 181 15.92 15.71 1.79
C GLU A 181 17.30 15.24 1.33
N LYS A 182 17.79 14.09 1.84
CA LYS A 182 19.02 13.47 1.37
C LYS A 182 18.97 13.18 -0.12
N LEU A 183 17.92 12.53 -0.62
CA LEU A 183 17.79 12.22 -2.06
C LEU A 183 17.75 13.49 -2.92
N VAL A 184 16.98 14.49 -2.50
CA VAL A 184 16.76 15.70 -3.30
C VAL A 184 17.96 16.65 -3.24
N SER A 185 18.57 16.84 -2.07
CA SER A 185 19.50 17.95 -1.80
C SER A 185 20.95 17.47 -1.73
N ASP A 186 21.20 16.40 -0.99
CA ASP A 186 22.55 15.98 -0.59
C ASP A 186 23.13 14.90 -1.52
N TYR A 187 22.27 14.13 -2.19
CA TYR A 187 22.66 13.06 -3.09
C TYR A 187 23.08 13.64 -4.44
N ASP A 188 24.33 13.40 -4.83
CA ASP A 188 24.92 14.01 -6.01
C ASP A 188 24.39 13.38 -7.31
N THR A 189 24.49 14.15 -8.39
CA THR A 189 23.93 13.81 -9.70
C THR A 189 24.55 12.53 -10.28
N TYR A 190 25.83 12.25 -10.02
CA TYR A 190 26.49 11.04 -10.51
C TYR A 190 26.04 9.80 -9.72
N SER A 191 25.88 9.93 -8.40
CA SER A 191 25.30 8.88 -7.57
C SER A 191 23.86 8.58 -7.96
N ILE A 192 23.05 9.59 -8.30
CA ILE A 192 21.70 9.40 -8.85
C ILE A 192 21.75 8.54 -10.13
N VAL A 193 22.62 8.86 -11.08
CA VAL A 193 22.76 8.12 -12.36
C VAL A 193 23.17 6.67 -12.14
N THR A 194 24.09 6.42 -11.22
CA THR A 194 24.67 5.09 -11.02
C THR A 194 23.81 4.16 -10.16
N THR A 195 22.85 4.71 -9.40
CA THR A 195 22.08 3.96 -8.40
C THR A 195 20.56 4.01 -8.60
N THR A 196 20.06 4.86 -9.50
CA THR A 196 18.62 5.06 -9.74
C THR A 196 18.31 5.23 -11.22
N ASP A 197 17.05 5.02 -11.59
CA ASP A 197 16.57 5.18 -12.98
C ASP A 197 15.75 6.47 -13.17
N LEU A 198 16.15 7.54 -12.48
CA LEU A 198 15.43 8.83 -12.48
C LEU A 198 15.68 9.68 -13.73
N PHE A 199 16.88 9.58 -14.32
CA PHE A 199 17.28 10.42 -15.44
C PHE A 199 17.22 9.69 -16.77
N HIS A 200 17.00 10.44 -17.85
CA HIS A 200 17.01 9.87 -19.20
C HIS A 200 18.44 9.62 -19.70
N ASP A 201 18.59 8.73 -20.67
CA ASP A 201 19.90 8.24 -21.15
C ASP A 201 20.87 9.33 -21.61
N GLU A 202 20.36 10.43 -22.18
CA GLU A 202 21.19 11.57 -22.56
C GLU A 202 21.77 12.33 -21.36
N ALA A 203 20.95 12.57 -20.32
CA ALA A 203 21.41 13.19 -19.08
C ALA A 203 22.42 12.28 -18.36
N CYS A 204 22.16 10.97 -18.27
CA CYS A 204 23.10 10.01 -17.69
C CYS A 204 24.47 10.06 -18.39
N ARG A 205 24.49 9.98 -19.73
CA ARG A 205 25.73 10.06 -20.51
C ARG A 205 26.46 11.40 -20.36
N HIS A 206 25.72 12.49 -20.20
CA HIS A 206 26.31 13.81 -19.97
C HIS A 206 27.01 13.88 -18.60
N ILE A 207 26.31 13.50 -17.53
CA ILE A 207 26.81 13.52 -16.15
C ILE A 207 28.02 12.58 -15.99
N GLU A 208 27.98 11.38 -16.57
CA GLU A 208 29.10 10.44 -16.54
C GLU A 208 30.36 11.03 -17.19
N ARG A 209 30.21 11.71 -18.34
CA ARG A 209 31.35 12.34 -19.05
C ARG A 209 31.97 13.46 -18.23
N GLU A 210 31.16 14.32 -17.62
CA GLU A 210 31.64 15.41 -16.77
C GLU A 210 32.41 14.87 -15.57
N HIS A 211 31.84 13.91 -14.84
CA HIS A 211 32.49 13.31 -13.68
C HIS A 211 33.83 12.62 -14.05
N HIS A 212 33.90 11.93 -15.19
CA HIS A 212 35.15 11.34 -15.66
C HIS A 212 36.21 12.39 -16.07
N ALA A 213 35.79 13.53 -16.61
CA ALA A 213 36.70 14.63 -16.96
C ALA A 213 37.29 15.29 -15.70
N GLU A 214 36.47 15.55 -14.68
CA GLU A 214 36.89 16.12 -13.40
C GLU A 214 37.88 15.23 -12.65
N ARG A 215 37.61 13.91 -12.59
CA ARG A 215 38.52 12.94 -11.96
C ARG A 215 39.86 12.84 -12.67
N ARG A 216 39.89 12.94 -14.00
CA ARG A 216 41.15 12.98 -14.78
C ARG A 216 41.96 14.24 -14.49
N HIS A 217 41.29 15.37 -14.28
CA HIS A 217 41.94 16.62 -13.88
C HIS A 217 42.52 16.59 -12.46
N LEU A 218 41.83 15.97 -11.49
CA LEU A 218 42.36 15.78 -10.14
C LEU A 218 43.56 14.82 -10.09
N ALA A 219 43.58 13.78 -10.94
CA ALA A 219 44.66 12.79 -10.98
C ALA A 219 45.96 13.29 -11.66
N CYS A 220 45.91 14.42 -12.37
CA CYS A 220 47.07 15.04 -13.02
C CYS A 220 47.70 16.19 -12.21
N ARG A 221 47.25 16.44 -10.97
CA ARG A 221 47.86 17.36 -10.01
C ARG A 221 48.50 16.58 -8.86
#